data_AF-A0A4Y2FDE8-F1
#
_entry.id   AF-A0A4Y2FDE8-F1
#
_cell.length_a   1.000
_cell.length_b   1.000
_cell.length_c   1.000
_cell.angle_alpha   90.00
_cell.angle_beta   90.00
_cell.angle_gamma   90.00
#
_symmetry.space_group_name_H-M   'P 1'
#
loop_
_entity.id
_entity.type
_entity.pdbx_description
1 polymer ?
#
loop_
_entity_poly.entity_id
_entity_poly.type
_entity_poly.pdbx_seq_one_letter_code
_entity_poly.pdbx_strand_id
1 'polypeptide(L)'
;MFSGDAKFVITAVNVGATDYVDLIDWQAFHVTPPPVLRQISSHELLKMIQGDVPMDGWDFIKFPSLTQAVERIVKLVTEASRKRVGPQNRDGFIRVTLESRKQMSQFESKKYYKK
;
A
#
# COMPACT_ATOMS: atom_id res chain seq x y z
N MET A 1 5.19 10.96 -1.67
CA MET A 1 4.34 11.53 -0.62
C MET A 1 2.92 11.08 -0.91
N PHE A 2 2.48 9.97 -0.33
CA PHE A 2 1.10 9.50 -0.47
C PHE A 2 0.25 10.25 0.57
N SER A 3 -0.16 11.46 0.22
CA SER A 3 -1.14 12.23 1.00
C SER A 3 -2.52 11.74 0.56
N GLY A 4 -3.01 10.70 1.20
CA GLY A 4 -4.39 10.25 1.08
C GLY A 4 -4.93 10.06 2.49
N ASP A 5 -5.86 10.91 2.90
CA ASP A 5 -6.56 10.85 4.19
C ASP A 5 -7.52 9.65 4.22
N ALA A 6 -7.00 8.44 4.08
CA ALA A 6 -7.76 7.23 4.36
C ALA A 6 -7.87 7.11 5.89
N LYS A 7 -8.91 7.70 6.47
CA LYS A 7 -9.30 7.42 7.86
C LYS A 7 -9.56 5.93 7.98
N PHE A 8 -8.72 5.24 8.74
CA PHE A 8 -8.92 3.83 9.05
C PHE A 8 -10.07 3.71 10.05
N VAL A 9 -11.23 3.28 9.57
CA VAL A 9 -12.42 3.00 10.38
C VAL A 9 -12.56 1.50 10.51
N ILE A 10 -12.61 1.00 11.75
CA ILE A 10 -12.89 -0.42 12.02
C ILE A 10 -14.41 -0.59 11.92
N THR A 11 -14.87 -1.29 10.88
CA THR A 11 -16.28 -1.61 10.68
C THR A 11 -16.76 -2.66 11.68
N ALA A 12 -17.98 -2.51 12.15
CA ALA A 12 -18.68 -3.58 12.85
C ALA A 12 -18.93 -4.72 11.86
N VAL A 13 -18.50 -5.93 12.22
CA VAL A 13 -18.64 -7.13 11.40
C VAL A 13 -19.96 -7.81 11.74
N ASN A 14 -20.74 -8.18 10.73
CA ASN A 14 -21.97 -8.94 10.92
C ASN A 14 -21.65 -10.42 11.21
N VAL A 15 -21.65 -10.80 12.50
CA VAL A 15 -21.34 -12.17 12.94
C VAL A 15 -22.39 -13.20 12.48
N GLY A 16 -23.61 -12.75 12.12
CA GLY A 16 -24.68 -13.61 11.62
C GLY A 16 -24.72 -13.77 10.11
N ALA A 17 -23.73 -13.23 9.38
CA ALA A 17 -23.69 -13.30 7.92
C ALA A 17 -23.61 -14.75 7.42
N THR A 18 -24.43 -15.09 6.43
CA THR A 18 -24.41 -16.39 5.74
C THR A 18 -23.49 -16.40 4.53
N ASP A 19 -23.13 -15.23 4.01
CA ASP A 19 -22.19 -15.04 2.91
C ASP A 19 -21.14 -13.96 3.24
N TYR A 20 -19.97 -14.05 2.61
CA TYR A 20 -18.88 -13.09 2.82
C TYR A 20 -19.24 -11.67 2.40
N VAL A 21 -20.13 -11.49 1.43
CA VAL A 21 -20.57 -10.16 0.98
C VAL A 21 -21.37 -9.45 2.08
N ASP A 22 -22.10 -10.19 2.90
CA ASP A 22 -22.97 -9.67 3.98
C ASP A 22 -22.21 -9.40 5.29
N LEU A 23 -20.93 -9.74 5.34
CA LEU A 23 -20.09 -9.60 6.52
C LEU A 23 -19.83 -8.12 6.87
N ILE A 24 -19.86 -7.24 5.86
CA ILE A 24 -19.60 -5.81 5.97
C ILE A 24 -20.75 -5.05 5.31
N ASP A 25 -21.29 -4.02 5.98
CA ASP A 25 -22.22 -3.10 5.36
C ASP A 25 -21.48 -2.17 4.38
N TRP A 26 -21.50 -2.54 3.10
CA TRP A 26 -20.87 -1.79 2.02
C TRP A 26 -21.54 -0.44 1.76
N GLN A 27 -22.82 -0.26 2.09
CA GLN A 27 -23.53 1.02 1.90
C GLN A 27 -23.17 2.03 2.98
N ALA A 28 -22.87 1.57 4.20
CA ALA A 28 -22.40 2.43 5.29
C ALA A 28 -20.99 3.01 5.04
N PHE A 29 -20.26 2.55 4.02
CA PHE A 29 -18.89 2.95 3.76
C PHE A 29 -18.75 3.79 2.49
N HIS A 30 -18.09 4.95 2.58
CA HIS A 30 -17.61 5.68 1.41
C HIS A 30 -16.39 4.96 0.82
N VAL A 31 -16.63 3.98 -0.04
CA VAL A 31 -15.58 3.30 -0.80
C VAL A 31 -14.99 4.30 -1.80
N THR A 32 -13.82 4.83 -1.46
CA THR A 32 -13.08 5.71 -2.38
C THR A 32 -12.25 4.85 -3.31
N PRO A 33 -12.30 5.07 -4.64
CA PRO A 33 -11.46 4.35 -5.57
C PRO A 33 -9.98 4.51 -5.20
N PRO A 34 -9.16 3.44 -5.30
CA PRO A 34 -7.72 3.54 -5.15
C PRO A 34 -7.16 4.66 -6.05
N PRO A 35 -6.17 5.46 -5.60
CA PRO A 35 -5.62 6.56 -6.38
C PRO A 35 -5.14 6.17 -7.79
N VAL A 36 -4.70 4.91 -7.96
CA VAL A 36 -4.30 4.36 -9.27
C VAL A 36 -5.47 4.27 -10.27
N LEU A 37 -6.70 4.14 -9.77
CA LEU A 37 -7.92 4.09 -10.58
C LEU A 37 -8.59 5.45 -10.74
N ARG A 38 -8.05 6.52 -10.13
CA ARG A 38 -8.67 7.85 -10.14
C ARG A 38 -8.87 8.42 -11.56
N GLN A 39 -8.00 8.03 -12.50
CA GLN A 39 -8.03 8.50 -13.89
C GLN A 39 -8.84 7.58 -14.82
N ILE A 40 -9.37 6.46 -14.31
CA ILE A 40 -10.08 5.46 -15.10
C ILE A 40 -11.57 5.57 -14.77
N SER A 41 -12.42 5.66 -15.79
CA SER A 41 -13.87 5.71 -15.59
C SER A 41 -14.44 4.35 -15.20
N SER A 42 -15.58 4.33 -14.49
CA SER A 42 -16.27 3.08 -14.14
C SER A 42 -16.65 2.26 -15.38
N HIS A 43 -16.95 2.91 -16.51
CA HIS A 43 -17.28 2.22 -17.76
C HIS A 43 -16.06 1.50 -18.36
N GLU A 44 -14.89 2.12 -18.31
CA GLU A 44 -13.62 1.49 -18.70
C GLU A 44 -13.28 0.32 -17.76
N LEU A 45 -13.43 0.50 -16.45
CA LEU A 45 -13.23 -0.58 -15.48
C LEU A 45 -14.15 -1.79 -15.74
N LEU A 46 -15.41 -1.55 -16.11
CA LEU A 46 -16.32 -2.63 -16.46
C LEU A 46 -15.87 -3.39 -17.72
N LYS A 47 -15.41 -2.68 -18.76
CA LYS A 47 -14.83 -3.30 -19.96
C LYS A 47 -13.57 -4.12 -19.65
N MET A 48 -12.77 -3.66 -18.70
CA MET A 48 -11.58 -4.38 -18.22
C MET A 48 -11.96 -5.70 -17.53
N ILE A 49 -13.01 -5.69 -16.70
CA ILE A 49 -13.51 -6.90 -16.02
C ILE A 49 -14.11 -7.90 -17.02
N GLN A 50 -14.75 -7.40 -18.07
CA GLN A 50 -15.39 -8.22 -19.11
C GLN A 50 -14.38 -8.79 -20.13
N GLY A 51 -13.14 -8.29 -20.15
CA GLY A 51 -12.08 -8.77 -21.03
C GLY A 51 -12.16 -8.24 -22.47
N ASP A 52 -12.99 -7.23 -22.71
CA ASP A 52 -13.26 -6.68 -24.05
C ASP A 52 -12.12 -5.77 -24.59
N VAL A 53 -11.18 -5.38 -23.73
CA VAL A 53 -10.05 -4.51 -24.10
C VAL A 53 -8.74 -5.25 -23.85
N PRO A 54 -7.85 -5.37 -24.85
CA PRO A 54 -6.55 -5.99 -24.65
C PRO A 54 -5.70 -5.14 -23.69
N MET A 55 -4.96 -5.83 -22.81
CA MET A 55 -4.25 -5.25 -21.65
C MET A 55 -3.06 -4.35 -22.04
N ASP A 56 -2.65 -4.39 -23.31
CA ASP A 56 -1.54 -3.65 -23.91
C ASP A 56 -1.82 -2.15 -24.10
N GLY A 57 -3.09 -1.77 -24.20
CA GLY A 57 -3.52 -0.36 -24.26
C GLY A 57 -3.66 0.33 -22.90
N TRP A 58 -3.36 -0.37 -21.80
CA TRP A 58 -3.69 0.09 -20.45
C TRP A 58 -2.48 0.79 -19.82
N ASP A 59 -2.55 2.12 -19.66
CA ASP A 59 -1.52 2.90 -18.96
C ASP A 59 -1.71 2.81 -17.44
N PHE A 60 -1.60 1.60 -16.89
CA PHE A 60 -1.38 1.48 -15.46
C PHE A 60 0.00 2.03 -15.13
N ILE A 61 0.06 2.89 -14.12
CA ILE A 61 1.33 3.32 -13.54
C ILE A 61 2.12 2.06 -13.18
N LYS A 62 3.21 1.80 -13.91
CA LYS A 62 4.13 0.71 -13.60
C LYS A 62 4.83 1.04 -12.29
N PHE A 63 4.29 0.54 -11.19
CA PHE A 63 4.98 0.64 -9.91
C PHE A 63 6.23 -0.25 -9.95
N PRO A 64 7.41 0.25 -9.54
CA PRO A 64 8.60 -0.57 -9.36
C PRO A 64 8.44 -1.46 -8.13
N SER A 65 7.54 -2.45 -8.22
CA SER A 65 7.07 -3.30 -7.13
C SER A 65 8.10 -4.32 -6.64
N LEU A 66 9.04 -4.71 -7.50
CA LEU A 66 10.10 -5.68 -7.19
C LEU A 66 11.49 -5.04 -7.18
N THR A 67 11.62 -3.89 -6.51
CA THR A 67 12.94 -3.29 -6.27
C THR A 67 13.43 -3.60 -4.86
N GLN A 68 14.75 -3.71 -4.69
CA GLN A 68 15.37 -3.90 -3.38
C GLN A 68 14.99 -2.79 -2.38
N ALA A 69 14.70 -1.58 -2.88
CA ALA A 69 14.23 -0.48 -2.06
C ALA A 69 12.85 -0.78 -1.44
N VAL A 70 11.91 -1.32 -2.23
CA VAL A 70 10.59 -1.72 -1.76
C VAL A 70 10.70 -2.82 -0.71
N GLU A 71 11.50 -3.87 -0.96
CA GLU A 71 11.74 -4.95 0.02
C GLU A 71 12.25 -4.41 1.36
N ARG A 72 13.21 -3.47 1.32
CA ARG A 72 13.79 -2.84 2.52
C ARG A 72 12.76 -2.02 3.29
N ILE A 73 11.87 -1.31 2.61
CA ILE A 73 10.78 -0.53 3.25
C ILE A 73 9.75 -1.47 3.86
N VAL A 74 9.30 -2.50 3.15
CA VAL A 74 8.36 -3.50 3.68
C VAL A 74 8.92 -4.13 4.95
N LYS A 75 10.19 -4.52 4.96
CA LYS A 75 10.86 -5.06 6.14
C LYS A 75 10.84 -4.07 7.32
N LEU A 76 11.09 -2.78 7.08
CA LEU A 76 11.08 -1.75 8.12
C LEU A 76 9.66 -1.55 8.70
N VAL A 77 8.63 -1.53 7.86
CA VAL A 77 7.23 -1.38 8.30
C VAL A 77 6.80 -2.58 9.15
N THR A 78 7.18 -3.80 8.75
CA THR A 78 6.94 -5.02 9.51
C THR A 78 7.65 -4.99 10.86
N GLU A 79 8.90 -4.54 10.90
CA GLU A 79 9.66 -4.39 12.14
C GLU A 79 9.02 -3.35 13.07
N ALA A 80 8.61 -2.20 12.54
CA ALA A 80 7.93 -1.15 13.30
C ALA A 80 6.64 -1.69 13.92
N SER A 81 5.85 -2.42 13.14
CA SER A 81 4.58 -3.02 13.61
C SER A 81 4.79 -4.09 14.68
N ARG A 82 5.89 -4.85 14.61
CA ARG A 82 6.26 -5.82 15.66
C ARG A 82 6.71 -5.14 16.95
N LYS A 83 7.46 -4.03 16.84
CA LYS A 83 8.12 -3.39 17.99
C LYS A 83 7.28 -2.33 18.68
N ARG A 84 6.34 -1.69 17.99
CA ARG A 84 5.63 -0.49 18.48
C ARG A 84 4.12 -0.68 18.35
N VAL A 85 3.42 -0.33 19.43
CA VAL A 85 1.95 -0.29 19.47
C VAL A 85 1.49 1.14 19.16
N GLY A 86 0.44 1.25 18.34
CA GLY A 86 -0.15 2.53 17.97
C GLY A 86 0.42 3.11 16.66
N PRO A 87 -0.39 3.78 15.82
CA PRO A 87 0.06 4.36 14.56
C PRO A 87 1.21 5.39 14.71
N GLN A 88 1.05 6.36 15.60
CA GLN A 88 2.04 7.43 15.83
C GLN A 88 3.43 6.91 16.22
N ASN A 89 3.48 5.92 17.12
CA ASN A 89 4.75 5.34 17.57
C ASN A 89 5.47 4.55 16.46
N ARG A 90 4.70 3.86 15.61
CA ARG A 90 5.24 3.13 14.45
C ARG A 90 5.77 4.11 13.42
N ASP A 91 5.02 5.16 13.12
CA ASP A 91 5.43 6.22 12.19
C ASP A 91 6.71 6.93 12.66
N GLY A 92 6.76 7.33 13.93
CA GLY A 92 7.96 7.92 14.54
C GLY A 92 9.18 7.00 14.42
N PHE A 93 9.02 5.70 14.69
CA PHE A 93 10.09 4.71 14.54
C PHE A 93 10.59 4.59 13.09
N ILE A 94 9.67 4.56 12.12
CA ILE A 94 10.01 4.48 10.69
C ILE A 94 10.78 5.74 10.27
N ARG A 95 10.29 6.93 10.65
CA ARG A 95 10.88 8.22 10.27
C ARG A 95 12.30 8.36 10.82
N VAL A 96 12.50 8.10 12.11
CA VAL A 96 13.83 8.15 12.75
C VAL A 96 14.80 7.16 12.10
N THR A 97 14.33 5.93 11.82
CA THR A 97 15.18 4.91 11.17
C THR A 97 15.54 5.29 9.74
N LEU A 98 14.64 5.94 9.01
CA LEU A 98 14.92 6.39 7.65
C LEU A 98 15.92 7.55 7.65
N GLU A 99 15.77 8.52 8.57
CA GLU A 99 16.72 9.62 8.72
C GLU A 99 18.11 9.13 9.13
N SER A 100 18.21 8.17 10.06
CA SER A 100 19.50 7.57 10.42
C SER A 100 20.15 6.85 9.23
N ARG A 101 19.35 6.19 8.38
CA ARG A 101 19.84 5.55 7.15
C ARG A 101 20.33 6.53 6.09
N LYS A 102 19.74 7.73 5.99
CA LYS A 102 20.23 8.78 5.08
C LYS A 102 21.60 9.30 5.47
N GLN A 103 21.92 9.31 6.77
CA GLN A 103 23.24 9.73 7.28
C GLN A 103 24.33 8.68 7.03
N MET A 104 23.97 7.42 6.76
CA MET A 104 24.93 6.39 6.41
C MET A 104 25.39 6.53 4.95
N SER A 105 26.68 6.30 4.69
CA SER A 105 27.21 6.32 3.32
C SER A 105 26.46 5.34 2.43
N GLN A 106 25.90 5.82 1.33
CA GLN A 106 25.28 4.97 0.33
C GLN A 106 26.38 4.24 -0.45
N PHE A 107 26.45 2.93 -0.28
CA PHE A 107 27.32 2.08 -1.08
C PHE A 107 26.50 1.37 -2.15
N GLU A 108 26.78 1.74 -3.41
CA GLU A 108 26.10 1.21 -4.59
C GLU A 108 26.42 -0.27 -4.85
N SER A 109 27.49 -0.81 -4.28
CA SER A 109 27.85 -2.21 -4.49
C SER A 109 28.45 -2.89 -3.26
N LYS A 110 28.20 -4.20 -3.15
CA LYS A 110 28.85 -5.06 -2.14
C LYS A 110 30.38 -5.12 -2.26
N LYS A 111 30.97 -4.65 -3.36
CA LYS A 111 32.42 -4.71 -3.59
C LYS A 111 33.21 -3.76 -2.69
N TYR A 112 32.53 -2.82 -2.03
CA TYR A 112 33.16 -1.81 -1.19
C TYR A 112 33.25 -2.19 0.29
N TYR A 113 32.74 -3.35 0.68
CA TYR A 113 32.97 -3.86 2.03
C TYR A 113 34.36 -4.47 2.11
N LYS A 114 35.24 -3.86 2.91
CA LYS A 114 36.56 -4.41 3.22
C LYS A 114 36.37 -5.67 4.08
N LYS A 115 37.07 -6.75 3.70
CA LYS A 115 36.99 -8.07 4.33
C LYS A 115 37.53 -8.05 5.75
#